data_AF-A0A356UEQ7-F1
#
_entry.id   AF-A0A356UEQ7-F1
#
_cell.length_a   1.000
_cell.length_b   1.000
_cell.length_c   1.000
_cell.angle_alpha   90.00
_cell.angle_beta   90.00
_cell.angle_gamma   90.00
#
_symmetry.space_group_name_H-M   'P 1'
#
loop_
_entity.id
_entity.type
_entity.pdbx_description
1 polymer ?
#
loop_
_entity_poly.entity_id
_entity_poly.type
_entity_poly.pdbx_seq_one_letter_code
_entity_poly.pdbx_strand_id
1 'polypeptide(L)'
;LNAIEEVVKDKRIIMVDDSIVRGTTSKKIVQMLRRAGASEVHMVVASPPTKFPCYYGIDTSRREELIANNMETDEICEFIGADSLNYISREGMR
;
A
#
# COMPACT_ATOMS: atom_id res chain seq x y z
N LEU A 1 12.43 -4.75 -8.94
CA LEU A 1 12.40 -4.66 -7.46
C LEU A 1 13.10 -5.89 -6.93
N ASN A 2 14.06 -5.73 -6.02
CA ASN A 2 14.75 -6.83 -5.37
C ASN A 2 14.76 -6.58 -3.86
N ALA A 3 14.52 -7.62 -3.06
CA ALA A 3 14.61 -7.54 -1.59
C ALA A 3 15.99 -8.02 -1.15
N ILE A 4 16.58 -7.37 -0.15
CA ILE A 4 17.80 -7.85 0.49
C ILE A 4 17.39 -8.90 1.53
N GLU A 5 17.48 -10.19 1.17
CA GLU A 5 16.98 -11.30 1.98
C GLU A 5 17.52 -11.27 3.41
N GLU A 6 18.82 -10.99 3.60
CA GLU A 6 19.47 -10.90 4.92
C GLU A 6 18.83 -9.85 5.84
N VAL A 7 18.24 -8.80 5.26
CA VAL A 7 17.58 -7.74 6.02
C VAL A 7 16.14 -8.11 6.36
N VAL A 8 15.49 -8.92 5.52
CA VAL A 8 14.04 -9.18 5.57
C VAL A 8 13.68 -10.49 6.27
N LYS A 9 14.49 -11.53 6.10
CA LYS A 9 14.20 -12.89 6.54
C LYS A 9 13.91 -12.96 8.05
N ASP A 10 12.83 -13.66 8.39
CA ASP A 10 12.32 -13.91 9.74
C ASP A 10 11.97 -12.64 10.55
N LYS A 11 11.83 -11.49 9.87
CA LYS A 11 11.46 -10.22 10.51
C LYS A 11 10.03 -9.79 10.19
N ARG A 12 9.45 -9.05 11.13
CA ARG A 12 8.24 -8.24 10.91
C ARG A 12 8.63 -6.93 10.26
N ILE A 13 8.07 -6.66 9.09
CA ILE A 13 8.42 -5.52 8.25
C ILE A 13 7.30 -4.49 8.29
N ILE A 14 7.66 -3.23 8.50
CA ILE A 14 6.78 -2.09 8.22
C ILE A 14 7.23 -1.51 6.88
N MET A 15 6.38 -1.65 5.86
CA MET A 15 6.57 -1.03 4.56
C MET A 15 5.88 0.33 4.56
N VAL A 16 6.64 1.39 4.32
CA VAL A 16 6.10 2.76 4.20
C VAL A 16 6.11 3.15 2.73
N ASP A 17 4.99 3.66 2.24
CA ASP A 17 4.84 4.14 0.87
C ASP A 17 4.11 5.49 0.86
N ASP A 18 4.28 6.26 -0.20
CA ASP A 18 3.65 7.58 -0.29
C ASP A 18 2.14 7.47 -0.52
N SER A 19 1.71 6.54 -1.38
CA SER A 19 0.31 6.41 -1.79
C SER A 19 -0.03 5.02 -2.32
N ILE A 20 -1.33 4.68 -2.32
CA ILE A 20 -1.85 3.49 -3.01
C ILE A 20 -2.91 3.94 -4.01
N VAL A 21 -2.59 3.85 -5.31
CA VAL A 21 -3.50 4.22 -6.41
C VAL A 21 -4.30 3.01 -6.90
N ARG A 22 -3.62 2.03 -7.52
CA ARG A 22 -4.25 0.80 -8.05
C ARG A 22 -3.98 -0.45 -7.21
N GLY A 23 -3.11 -0.34 -6.19
CA GLY A 23 -2.69 -1.47 -5.34
C GLY A 23 -1.78 -2.53 -6.00
N THR A 24 -1.66 -2.56 -7.33
CA THR A 24 -0.90 -3.60 -8.05
C THR A 24 0.61 -3.56 -7.75
N THR A 25 1.19 -2.38 -7.58
CA THR A 25 2.60 -2.22 -7.18
C THR A 25 2.81 -2.68 -5.74
N SER A 26 1.98 -2.21 -4.81
CA SER A 26 2.04 -2.59 -3.40
C SER A 26 1.92 -4.10 -3.23
N LYS A 27 0.98 -4.75 -3.94
CA LYS A 27 0.82 -6.21 -3.97
C LYS A 27 2.11 -6.93 -4.40
N LYS A 28 2.77 -6.46 -5.47
CA LYS A 28 4.03 -7.05 -5.94
C LYS A 28 5.16 -6.90 -4.91
N ILE A 29 5.22 -5.76 -4.22
CA ILE A 29 6.26 -5.51 -3.20
C ILE A 29 6.01 -6.37 -1.95
N VAL A 30 4.78 -6.45 -1.47
CA VAL A 30 4.41 -7.32 -0.34
C VAL A 30 4.75 -8.78 -0.65
N GLN A 31 4.37 -9.28 -1.83
CA GLN A 31 4.73 -10.63 -2.28
C GLN A 31 6.25 -10.84 -2.38
N MET A 32 7.01 -9.82 -2.81
CA MET A 32 8.46 -9.89 -2.83
C MET A 32 9.06 -10.01 -1.42
N LEU A 33 8.58 -9.21 -0.46
CA LEU A 33 9.03 -9.27 0.94
C LEU A 33 8.68 -10.62 1.59
N ARG A 34 7.48 -11.14 1.33
CA ARG A 34 7.07 -12.48 1.79
C ARG A 34 7.96 -13.58 1.21
N ARG A 35 8.27 -13.54 -0.08
CA ARG A 35 9.20 -14.50 -0.71
C ARG A 35 10.62 -14.41 -0.16
N ALA A 36 11.05 -13.22 0.27
CA ALA A 36 12.33 -13.00 0.94
C ALA A 36 12.32 -13.43 2.43
N GLY A 37 11.23 -13.99 2.94
CA GLY A 37 11.13 -14.57 4.27
C GLY A 37 10.57 -13.66 5.36
N ALA A 38 9.90 -12.55 5.02
CA ALA A 38 9.26 -11.70 6.03
C ALA A 38 8.18 -12.47 6.81
N SER A 39 8.25 -12.44 8.14
CA SER A 39 7.29 -13.11 9.03
C SER A 39 5.93 -12.39 9.04
N GLU A 40 5.95 -11.06 8.93
CA GLU A 40 4.80 -10.16 8.81
C GLU A 40 5.18 -8.98 7.92
N VAL A 41 4.22 -8.41 7.20
CA VAL A 41 4.35 -7.21 6.37
C VAL A 41 3.18 -6.28 6.64
N HIS A 42 3.44 -5.20 7.36
CA HIS A 42 2.48 -4.14 7.67
C HIS A 42 2.70 -2.96 6.73
N MET A 43 1.65 -2.53 6.05
CA MET A 43 1.69 -1.39 5.14
C MET A 43 1.27 -0.11 5.88
N VAL A 44 2.06 0.95 5.73
CA VAL A 44 1.76 2.30 6.23
C VAL A 44 1.87 3.28 5.08
N VAL A 45 0.82 4.07 4.86
CA VAL A 45 0.72 4.98 3.71
C VAL A 45 0.71 6.41 4.19
N ALA A 46 1.63 7.23 3.64
CA ALA A 46 1.82 8.62 4.02
C ALA A 46 0.81 9.59 3.37
N SER A 47 -0.26 9.05 2.76
CA SER A 47 -1.41 9.79 2.26
C SER A 47 -2.71 9.16 2.77
N PRO A 48 -3.85 9.89 2.78
CA PRO A 48 -5.16 9.27 2.89
C PRO A 48 -5.46 8.40 1.66
N PRO A 49 -6.49 7.55 1.71
CA PRO A 49 -6.92 6.76 0.57
C PRO A 49 -7.30 7.63 -0.63
N THR A 50 -6.70 7.36 -1.79
CA THR A 50 -6.98 8.09 -3.05
C THR A 50 -8.28 7.58 -3.67
N LYS A 51 -9.42 8.21 -3.31
CA LYS A 51 -10.75 7.80 -3.79
C LYS A 51 -11.21 8.50 -5.09
N PHE A 52 -10.57 9.60 -5.46
CA PHE A 52 -11.00 10.43 -6.60
C PHE A 52 -9.82 10.80 -7.50
N PRO A 53 -10.03 10.89 -8.82
CA PRO A 53 -9.03 11.45 -9.71
C PRO A 53 -8.86 12.96 -9.46
N CYS A 54 -7.70 13.49 -9.80
CA CYS A 54 -7.41 14.90 -9.76
C CYS A 54 -7.91 15.58 -11.05
N TYR A 55 -8.65 16.67 -10.89
CA TYR A 55 -9.11 17.52 -12.00
C TYR A 55 -8.30 18.82 -12.15
N TYR A 56 -7.25 18.97 -11.34
CA TYR A 56 -6.45 20.20 -11.22
C TYR A 56 -5.01 20.04 -11.73
N GLY A 57 -4.76 19.06 -12.61
CA GLY A 57 -3.49 18.96 -13.35
C GLY A 57 -2.50 17.91 -12.85
N ILE A 58 -2.86 17.07 -11.88
CA ILE A 58 -2.09 15.86 -11.54
C ILE A 58 -2.63 14.71 -12.38
N ASP A 59 -1.75 14.00 -13.10
CA ASP A 59 -2.12 12.80 -13.83
C ASP A 59 -2.48 11.68 -12.84
N THR A 60 -3.76 11.30 -12.82
CA THR A 60 -4.30 10.26 -11.93
C THR A 60 -5.13 9.28 -12.72
N SER A 61 -5.10 8.02 -12.32
CA SER A 61 -5.92 6.96 -12.91
C SER A 61 -7.42 7.30 -12.87
N ARG A 62 -8.18 6.68 -13.78
CA ARG A 62 -9.64 6.79 -13.80
C ARG A 62 -10.23 6.34 -12.46
N ARG A 63 -11.37 6.93 -12.09
CA ARG A 63 -12.04 6.63 -10.81
C ARG A 63 -12.27 5.13 -10.60
N GLU A 64 -12.63 4.40 -11.66
CA GLU A 64 -12.86 2.96 -11.59
C GLU A 64 -11.59 2.15 -11.31
N GLU A 65 -10.41 2.69 -11.62
CA GLU A 65 -9.11 2.04 -11.39
C GLU A 65 -8.54 2.31 -10.00
N LEU A 66 -9.07 3.31 -9.28
CA LEU A 66 -8.62 3.65 -7.94
C LEU A 66 -9.12 2.60 -6.95
N ILE A 67 -8.20 1.85 -6.33
CA ILE A 67 -8.56 0.73 -5.47
C ILE A 67 -9.40 1.19 -4.27
N ALA A 68 -9.06 2.34 -3.69
CA ALA A 68 -9.78 2.94 -2.57
C ALA A 68 -11.13 3.57 -2.94
N ASN A 69 -11.46 3.67 -4.23
CA ASN A 69 -12.81 4.04 -4.66
C ASN A 69 -13.77 2.84 -4.61
N ASN A 70 -13.26 1.62 -4.74
CA ASN A 70 -14.07 0.41 -4.88
C ASN A 70 -13.98 -0.53 -3.67
N MET A 71 -13.00 -0.34 -2.79
CA MET A 71 -12.71 -1.22 -1.67
C MET A 71 -12.51 -0.40 -0.39
N GLU A 72 -12.99 -0.95 0.73
CA GLU A 72 -12.68 -0.47 2.06
C GLU A 72 -11.25 -0.90 2.48
N THR A 73 -10.72 -0.29 3.54
CA THR A 73 -9.30 -0.46 3.92
C THR A 73 -8.91 -1.92 4.17
N ASP A 74 -9.79 -2.69 4.81
CA ASP A 74 -9.54 -4.12 5.10
C ASP A 74 -9.51 -4.95 3.80
N GLU A 75 -10.38 -4.65 2.84
CA GLU A 75 -10.40 -5.30 1.52
C GLU A 75 -9.14 -4.95 0.72
N ILE A 76 -8.65 -3.71 0.81
CA ILE A 76 -7.38 -3.30 0.20
C ILE A 76 -6.22 -4.06 0.85
N CYS A 77 -6.22 -4.21 2.18
CA CYS A 77 -5.20 -4.96 2.91
C CYS A 77 -5.11 -6.41 2.44
N GLU A 78 -6.27 -7.07 2.31
CA GLU A 78 -6.36 -8.42 1.77
C GLU A 78 -5.89 -8.48 0.31
N PHE A 79 -6.32 -7.52 -0.53
CA PHE A 79 -5.95 -7.48 -1.94
C PHE A 79 -4.44 -7.41 -2.16
N ILE A 80 -3.73 -6.59 -1.36
CA ILE A 80 -2.27 -6.45 -1.43
C ILE A 80 -1.53 -7.57 -0.70
N GLY A 81 -2.20 -8.33 0.16
CA GLY A 81 -1.64 -9.45 0.92
C GLY A 81 -0.82 -9.04 2.14
N ALA A 82 -1.12 -7.87 2.72
CA ALA A 82 -0.47 -7.37 3.93
C ALA A 82 -1.19 -7.85 5.20
N ASP A 83 -0.50 -7.88 6.33
CA ASP A 83 -1.08 -8.25 7.64
C ASP A 83 -1.90 -7.11 8.26
N SER A 84 -1.52 -5.87 7.95
CA SER A 84 -2.31 -4.69 8.29
C SER A 84 -2.03 -3.56 7.30
N LEU A 85 -2.99 -2.67 7.10
CA LEU A 85 -2.86 -1.47 6.29
C LEU A 85 -3.34 -0.25 7.09
N ASN A 86 -2.48 0.76 7.20
CA ASN A 86 -2.81 2.02 7.85
C ASN A 86 -2.53 3.19 6.92
N TYR A 87 -3.51 4.08 6.77
CA TYR A 87 -3.33 5.37 6.09
C TYR A 87 -3.16 6.47 7.13
N ILE A 88 -2.36 7.49 6.83
CA ILE A 88 -2.34 8.71 7.65
C ILE A 88 -3.74 9.34 7.69
N SER A 89 -4.17 9.76 8.88
CA SER A 89 -5.46 10.43 9.03
C SER A 89 -5.42 11.81 8.39
N ARG A 90 -6.58 12.33 7.93
CA ARG A 90 -6.65 13.70 7.41
C ARG A 90 -6.29 14.75 8.48
N GLU A 91 -6.51 14.43 9.75
CA GLU A 91 -6.12 15.28 10.87
C GLU A 91 -4.60 15.28 11.06
N GLY A 92 -3.94 14.12 10.96
CA GLY A 92 -2.49 14.00 11.10
C GLY A 92 -1.68 14.67 9.97
N MET A 93 -2.33 15.13 8.91
CA MET A 93 -1.71 15.92 7.83
C MET A 93 -1.86 17.44 7.99
N ARG A 94 -2.67 17.91 8.96
CA ARG A 94 -2.93 19.34 9.15
C ARG A 94 -1.87 20.02 10.01
#